data_AF-A0A5A5RFI0-F1
#
_entry.id   AF-A0A5A5RFI0-F1
#
_cell.length_a   1.000
_cell.length_b   1.000
_cell.length_c   1.000
_cell.angle_alpha   90.00
_cell.angle_beta   90.00
_cell.angle_gamma   90.00
#
_symmetry.space_group_name_H-M   'P 1'
#
loop_
_entity.id
_entity.type
_entity.pdbx_description
1 polymer ?
#
loop_
_entity_poly.entity_id
_entity_poly.type
_entity_poly.pdbx_seq_one_letter_code
_entity_poly.pdbx_strand_id
1 'polypeptide(L)'
;MAAAKAEIDRLKSLFPIIDDLPAIYPEWERLVFTYSVKGVQVHDAKLVAAVCIHDLTHILTFNVDDFSRYPEIIAVHPATVRC
;
A
#
# COMPACT_ATOMS: atom_id res chain seq x y z
N MET A 1 -11.54 21.25 -7.61
CA MET A 1 -11.01 20.47 -8.76
C MET A 1 -9.61 20.94 -9.17
N ALA A 2 -9.40 22.21 -9.52
CA ALA A 2 -8.08 22.71 -9.96
C ALA A 2 -6.96 22.53 -8.91
N ALA A 3 -7.21 22.89 -7.64
CA ALA A 3 -6.22 22.71 -6.56
C ALA A 3 -5.84 21.24 -6.32
N ALA A 4 -6.81 20.32 -6.36
CA ALA A 4 -6.57 18.89 -6.18
C ALA A 4 -5.70 18.32 -7.31
N LYS A 5 -5.91 18.75 -8.56
CA LYS A 5 -5.08 18.32 -9.69
C LYS A 5 -3.64 18.82 -9.56
N ALA A 6 -3.45 20.08 -9.18
CA ALA A 6 -2.12 20.65 -8.96
C ALA A 6 -1.36 19.91 -7.85
N GLU A 7 -2.04 19.54 -6.76
CA GLU A 7 -1.41 18.78 -5.69
C GLU A 7 -1.06 17.35 -6.11
N ILE A 8 -1.93 16.68 -6.88
CA ILE A 8 -1.61 15.37 -7.46
C ILE A 8 -0.36 15.45 -8.34
N ASP A 9 -0.26 16.47 -9.21
CA ASP A 9 0.89 16.63 -10.10
C ASP A 9 2.19 16.90 -9.34
N ARG A 10 2.10 17.67 -8.24
CA ARG A 10 3.22 17.86 -7.32
C ARG A 10 3.65 16.55 -6.68
N LEU A 11 2.71 15.75 -6.15
CA LEU A 11 3.06 14.46 -5.53
C LEU A 11 3.71 13.51 -6.53
N LYS A 12 3.20 13.46 -7.77
CA LYS A 12 3.76 12.65 -8.85
C LYS A 12 5.17 13.07 -9.28
N SER A 13 5.58 14.32 -9.04
CA SER A 13 6.95 14.76 -9.31
C SER A 13 7.93 14.47 -8.17
N LEU A 14 7.42 14.21 -6.96
CA LEU A 14 8.22 13.91 -5.77
C LEU A 14 8.51 12.42 -5.60
N PHE A 15 7.63 11.54 -6.09
CA PHE A 15 7.72 10.10 -5.88
C PHE A 15 7.73 9.33 -7.21
N PRO A 16 8.56 8.27 -7.32
CA PRO A 16 8.44 7.35 -8.44
C PRO A 16 7.07 6.66 -8.41
N ILE A 17 6.41 6.62 -9.56
CA ILE A 17 5.17 5.86 -9.74
C ILE A 17 5.58 4.46 -10.18
N ILE A 18 5.14 3.46 -9.43
CA ILE A 18 5.36 2.05 -9.75
C ILE A 18 4.08 1.52 -10.39
N ASP A 19 4.21 0.85 -11.53
CA ASP A 19 3.09 0.30 -12.29
C ASP A 19 2.61 -1.05 -11.71
N ASP A 20 1.30 -1.30 -11.78
CA ASP A 20 0.71 -2.59 -11.40
C ASP A 20 1.29 -3.73 -12.28
N LEU A 21 1.70 -4.83 -11.65
CA LEU A 21 2.17 -6.05 -12.32
C LEU A 21 1.09 -7.14 -12.30
N PRO A 22 1.02 -8.01 -13.34
CA PRO A 22 0.09 -9.14 -13.36
C PRO A 22 0.18 -10.06 -12.13
N ALA A 23 1.37 -10.16 -11.53
CA ALA A 23 1.63 -10.95 -10.33
C ALA A 23 0.98 -10.41 -9.05
N ILE A 24 0.51 -9.15 -9.03
CA ILE A 24 -0.16 -8.55 -7.86
C ILE A 24 -1.48 -9.26 -7.56
N TYR A 25 -2.25 -9.63 -8.58
CA TYR A 25 -3.54 -10.28 -8.39
C TYR A 25 -3.44 -11.64 -7.68
N PRO A 26 -2.62 -12.61 -8.11
CA PRO A 26 -2.52 -13.89 -7.41
C PRO A 26 -1.96 -13.74 -5.99
N GLU A 27 -1.06 -12.78 -5.74
CA GLU A 27 -0.60 -12.51 -4.38
C GLU A 27 -1.70 -11.90 -3.52
N TRP A 28 -2.48 -10.96 -4.06
CA TRP A 28 -3.65 -10.41 -3.39
C TRP A 28 -4.68 -11.50 -3.06
N GLU A 29 -4.96 -12.41 -3.99
CA GLU A 29 -5.86 -13.55 -3.76
C GLU A 29 -5.33 -14.45 -2.64
N ARG A 30 -4.03 -14.77 -2.65
CA ARG A 30 -3.36 -15.51 -1.56
C ARG A 30 -3.56 -14.82 -0.21
N LEU A 31 -3.33 -13.51 -0.13
CA LEU A 31 -3.50 -12.72 1.10
C LEU A 31 -4.97 -12.68 1.57
N VAL A 32 -5.92 -12.53 0.64
CA VAL A 32 -7.36 -12.52 0.95
C VAL A 32 -7.78 -13.83 1.61
N PHE A 33 -7.36 -14.97 1.07
CA PHE A 33 -7.65 -16.27 1.68
C PHE A 33 -6.90 -16.47 3.00
N THR A 34 -5.60 -16.16 3.03
CA THR A 34 -4.74 -16.37 4.22
C THR A 34 -5.25 -15.60 5.43
N TYR A 35 -5.65 -14.34 5.24
CA TYR A 35 -6.07 -13.45 6.33
C TYR A 35 -7.59 -13.25 6.40
N SER A 36 -8.36 -14.07 5.67
CA SER A 36 -9.84 -14.00 5.63
C SER A 36 -10.36 -12.57 5.40
N VAL A 37 -9.72 -11.84 4.49
CA VAL A 37 -10.02 -10.42 4.20
C VAL A 37 -11.41 -10.30 3.58
N LYS A 38 -12.21 -9.34 4.06
CA LYS A 38 -13.60 -9.12 3.61
C LYS A 38 -13.94 -7.63 3.56
N GLY A 39 -14.89 -7.28 2.69
CA GLY A 39 -15.42 -5.92 2.60
C GLY A 39 -14.35 -4.90 2.22
N VAL A 40 -14.33 -3.75 2.90
CA VAL A 40 -13.45 -2.61 2.55
C VAL A 40 -11.95 -2.90 2.70
N GLN A 41 -11.56 -3.90 3.50
CA GLN A 41 -10.15 -4.27 3.73
C GLN A 41 -9.48 -4.91 2.51
N VAL A 42 -10.24 -5.26 1.47
CA VAL A 42 -9.67 -5.82 0.23
C VAL A 42 -8.74 -4.84 -0.49
N HIS A 43 -8.94 -3.54 -0.30
CA HIS A 43 -8.09 -2.50 -0.88
C HIS A 43 -6.72 -2.46 -0.20
N ASP A 44 -6.68 -2.54 1.13
CA ASP A 44 -5.43 -2.59 1.89
C ASP A 44 -4.65 -3.86 1.57
N ALA A 45 -5.34 -5.01 1.47
CA ALA A 45 -4.72 -6.25 1.02
C ALA A 45 -4.08 -6.12 -0.37
N LYS A 46 -4.68 -5.34 -1.29
CA LYS A 46 -4.10 -5.12 -2.62
C LYS A 46 -2.83 -4.28 -2.54
N LEU A 47 -2.77 -3.30 -1.64
CA LEU A 47 -1.55 -2.52 -1.39
C LEU A 47 -0.43 -3.41 -0.83
N VAL A 48 -0.75 -4.31 0.11
CA VAL A 48 0.22 -5.28 0.64
C VAL A 48 0.74 -6.19 -0.46
N ALA A 49 -0.14 -6.72 -1.31
CA ALA A 49 0.28 -7.54 -2.45
C ALA A 49 1.23 -6.79 -3.39
N ALA A 50 0.93 -5.53 -3.72
CA ALA A 50 1.81 -4.70 -4.55
C ALA A 50 3.19 -4.52 -3.91
N VAL A 51 3.23 -4.22 -2.61
CA VAL A 51 4.47 -4.07 -1.85
C VAL A 51 5.30 -5.36 -1.90
N CYS A 52 4.67 -6.52 -1.65
CA CYS A 52 5.34 -7.82 -1.75
C CYS A 52 5.88 -8.11 -3.16
N ILE A 53 5.08 -7.89 -4.20
CA ILE A 53 5.47 -8.19 -5.60
C ILE A 53 6.59 -7.27 -6.11
N HIS A 54 6.71 -6.06 -5.57
CA HIS A 54 7.80 -5.15 -5.88
C HIS A 54 9.02 -5.29 -4.95
N ASP A 55 9.08 -6.36 -4.14
CA ASP A 55 10.14 -6.61 -3.15
C ASP A 55 10.34 -5.43 -2.16
N LEU A 56 9.25 -4.69 -1.91
CA LEU A 56 9.21 -3.62 -0.92
C LEU A 56 8.81 -4.20 0.43
N THR A 57 9.19 -3.49 1.49
CA THR A 57 8.99 -3.97 2.87
C THR A 57 8.18 -3.02 3.75
N HIS A 58 7.99 -1.76 3.33
CA HIS A 58 7.39 -0.74 4.17
C HIS A 58 6.21 -0.04 3.49
N ILE A 59 5.17 0.26 4.27
CA ILE A 59 4.04 1.09 3.86
C ILE A 59 4.00 2.31 4.78
N LEU A 60 4.13 3.51 4.21
CA LEU A 60 3.94 4.76 4.94
C LEU A 60 2.44 5.09 4.99
N THR A 61 1.83 5.06 6.17
CA THR A 61 0.37 5.21 6.33
C THR A 61 -0.02 5.86 7.66
N PHE A 62 -1.13 6.59 7.69
CA PHE A 62 -1.71 7.09 8.93
C PHE A 62 -2.51 6.02 9.70
N ASN A 63 -2.92 4.93 9.04
CA ASN A 63 -3.70 3.85 9.63
C ASN A 63 -2.87 2.58 9.82
N VAL A 64 -1.83 2.66 10.65
CA VAL A 64 -0.91 1.51 10.86
C VAL A 64 -1.63 0.24 11.34
N ASP A 65 -2.71 0.38 12.11
CA ASP A 65 -3.45 -0.74 12.68
C ASP A 65 -4.14 -1.60 11.61
N ASP A 66 -4.57 -1.01 10.50
CA ASP A 66 -5.23 -1.74 9.39
C ASP A 66 -4.26 -2.75 8.74
N PHE A 67 -2.96 -2.49 8.84
CA PHE A 67 -1.89 -3.29 8.25
C PHE A 67 -1.25 -4.28 9.24
N SER A 68 -1.60 -4.22 10.53
CA SER A 68 -1.01 -5.04 11.61
C SER A 68 -1.15 -6.56 11.41
N ARG A 69 -2.10 -7.00 10.57
CA ARG A 69 -2.35 -8.41 10.26
C ARG A 69 -1.38 -9.01 9.23
N TYR A 70 -0.57 -8.19 8.56
CA TYR A 70 0.30 -8.61 7.48
C TYR A 70 1.76 -8.63 7.94
N PRO A 71 2.30 -9.80 8.37
CA PRO A 71 3.70 -9.93 8.74
C PRO A 71 4.68 -9.74 7.57
N GLU A 72 4.20 -9.78 6.32
CA GLU A 72 5.02 -9.56 5.12
C GLU A 72 5.55 -8.12 5.00
N ILE A 73 4.96 -7.16 5.71
CA ILE A 73 5.27 -5.73 5.59
C ILE A 73 5.39 -5.04 6.94
N ILE A 74 5.97 -3.85 6.94
CA ILE A 74 6.09 -2.95 8.09
C ILE A 74 5.31 -1.67 7.79
N ALA A 75 4.20 -1.47 8.51
CA ALA A 75 3.47 -0.21 8.45
C ALA A 75 4.18 0.85 9.31
N VAL A 76 4.43 2.02 8.73
CA VAL A 76 5.13 3.13 9.37
C VAL A 76 4.24 4.35 9.39
N HIS A 77 4.08 4.96 10.57
CA HIS A 77 3.37 6.21 10.70
C HIS A 77 4.28 7.39 10.32
N PRO A 78 3.83 8.36 9.48
CA PRO A 78 4.67 9.48 9.05
C PRO A 78 5.37 10.26 10.17
N ALA A 79 4.71 10.43 11.32
CA ALA A 79 5.29 11.12 12.48
C ALA A 79 6.49 10.41 13.13
N THR A 80 6.75 9.13 12.81
CA THR A 80 7.90 8.38 13.34
C THR A 80 9.11 8.44 12.41
N VAL A 81 8.93 8.85 11.15
CA VAL A 81 10.02 9.06 10.21
C VAL A 81 10.64 10.43 10.47
N ARG A 82 11.96 10.46 10.70
CA ARG A 82 12.73 11.70 10.79
C ARG A 82 13.61 11.82 9.56
N CYS A 83 13.58 12.99 8.93
CA CYS A 83 14.47 13.40 7.85
C CYS A 83 15.69 14.15 8.39
#